data_AF-A0A7W9U6U8-F1
#
_entry.id   AF-A0A7W9U6U8-F1
#
_cell.length_a   1.000
_cell.length_b   1.000
_cell.length_c   1.000
_cell.angle_alpha   90.00
_cell.angle_beta   90.00
_cell.angle_gamma   90.00
#
_symmetry.space_group_name_H-M   'P 1'
#
loop_
_entity.id
_entity.type
_entity.pdbx_description
1 polymer ?
#
loop_
_entity_poly.entity_id
_entity_poly.type
_entity_poly.pdbx_seq_one_letter_code
_entity_poly.pdbx_strand_id
1 'polypeptide(L)' 'MTKRIGSKHIAQHRGKAERIEIKRTNIAREAVRQAEARAKYRNVPKGLTKRQEAASAA' A
#
# COMPACT_ATOMS: atom_id res chain seq x y z
N MET A 1 -28.50 -8.00 17.62
CA MET A 1 -27.64 -8.26 18.80
C MET A 1 -26.33 -7.51 18.64
N THR A 2 -26.06 -6.52 19.49
CA THR A 2 -24.75 -5.86 19.55
C THR A 2 -23.70 -6.87 20.00
N LYS A 3 -22.60 -7.00 19.23
CA LYS A 3 -21.48 -7.87 19.62
C LYS A 3 -20.91 -7.28 20.92
N ARG A 4 -21.04 -7.99 22.05
CA ARG A 4 -20.46 -7.54 23.34
C ARG A 4 -18.93 -7.57 23.22
N ILE A 5 -18.34 -6.41 22.99
CA ILE A 5 -16.88 -6.19 22.95
C ILE A 5 -16.41 -6.14 24.41
N GLY A 6 -16.28 -7.31 25.04
CA GLY A 6 -15.65 -7.43 26.36
C GLY A 6 -14.12 -7.38 26.25
N SER A 7 -13.41 -8.30 26.91
CA SER A 7 -11.97 -8.50 26.76
C SER A 7 -11.53 -9.04 25.39
N LYS A 8 -12.47 -9.20 24.45
CA LYS A 8 -12.21 -9.78 23.14
C LYS A 8 -11.68 -8.72 22.19
N HIS A 9 -10.58 -9.05 21.53
CA HIS A 9 -9.98 -8.18 20.53
C HIS A 9 -10.96 -7.95 19.37
N ILE A 10 -10.99 -6.74 18.79
CA ILE A 10 -11.90 -6.36 17.69
C ILE A 10 -11.83 -7.37 16.53
N ALA A 11 -10.64 -7.94 16.27
CA ALA A 11 -10.45 -8.96 15.24
C ALA A 11 -11.26 -10.25 15.46
N GLN A 12 -11.55 -10.62 16.71
CA GLN A 12 -12.33 -11.81 17.07
C GLN A 12 -13.83 -11.62 16.81
N HIS A 13 -14.30 -10.37 16.74
CA HIS A 13 -15.66 -10.04 16.40
C HIS A 13 -15.91 -9.98 14.89
N ARG A 14 -14.86 -10.06 14.06
CA ARG A 14 -14.98 -9.93 12.61
C ARG A 14 -15.44 -11.23 11.96
N GLY A 15 -16.45 -11.13 11.10
CA GLY A 15 -16.91 -12.23 10.26
C GLY A 15 -15.90 -12.61 9.17
N LYS A 16 -16.14 -13.73 8.47
CA LYS A 16 -15.29 -14.19 7.36
C LYS A 16 -15.21 -13.15 6.23
N ALA A 17 -16.34 -12.55 5.87
CA ALA A 17 -16.41 -11.53 4.81
C ALA A 17 -15.61 -10.27 5.17
N GLU A 18 -15.82 -9.72 6.36
CA GLU A 18 -15.08 -8.55 6.87
C GLU A 18 -13.57 -8.78 6.87
N ARG A 19 -13.12 -9.98 7.29
CA ARG A 19 -11.68 -10.31 7.28
C ARG A 19 -11.09 -10.34 5.87
N ILE A 20 -11.84 -10.86 4.90
CA ILE A 20 -11.40 -10.92 3.49
C ILE A 20 -11.30 -9.50 2.92
N GLU A 21 -12.29 -8.65 3.19
CA GLU A 21 -12.30 -7.27 2.74
C GLU A 21 -11.12 -6.49 3.33
N ILE A 22 -10.89 -6.57 4.64
CA ILE A 22 -9.73 -5.95 5.31
C ILE A 22 -8.42 -6.46 4.70
N LYS A 23 -8.30 -7.76 4.43
CA LYS A 23 -7.10 -8.33 3.81
C LYS A 23 -6.86 -7.74 2.42
N ARG A 24 -7.89 -7.66 1.58
CA ARG A 24 -7.80 -7.07 0.24
C ARG A 24 -7.38 -5.60 0.30
N THR A 25 -8.01 -4.82 1.17
CA THR A 25 -7.70 -3.40 1.36
C THR A 25 -6.26 -3.19 1.86
N ASN A 26 -5.79 -4.03 2.79
CA ASN A 26 -4.41 -3.95 3.29
C ASN A 26 -3.40 -4.27 2.19
N ILE A 27 -3.64 -5.30 1.37
CA ILE A 27 -2.77 -5.64 0.24
C ILE A 27 -2.70 -4.47 -0.74
N ALA A 28 -3.83 -3.85 -1.08
CA ALA A 28 -3.85 -2.70 -1.98
C ALA A 28 -3.06 -1.51 -1.41
N ARG A 29 -3.23 -1.20 -0.11
CA ARG A 29 -2.48 -0.13 0.56
C ARG A 29 -0.97 -0.41 0.60
N GLU A 30 -0.56 -1.63 0.92
CA GLU A 30 0.87 -2.00 0.90
C GLU A 30 1.45 -1.94 -0.51
N ALA A 31 0.69 -2.34 -1.54
CA ALA A 31 1.14 -2.23 -2.93
C ALA A 31 1.42 -0.77 -3.32
N VAL A 32 0.54 0.16 -2.93
CA VAL A 32 0.74 1.61 -3.13
C VAL A 32 1.99 2.09 -2.38
N ARG A 33 2.11 1.79 -1.09
CA ARG A 33 3.28 2.17 -0.29
C ARG A 33 4.59 1.64 -0.91
N GLN A 34 4.60 0.40 -1.38
CA GLN A 34 5.76 -0.19 -2.03
C GLN A 34 6.07 0.48 -3.37
N ALA A 35 5.06 0.83 -4.16
CA ALA A 35 5.24 1.56 -5.41
C ALA A 35 5.84 2.95 -5.17
N GLU A 36 5.32 3.68 -4.17
CA GLU A 36 5.86 4.98 -3.75
C GLU A 36 7.30 4.88 -3.24
N ALA A 37 7.59 3.92 -2.35
CA ALA A 37 8.93 3.70 -1.85
C ALA A 37 9.90 3.31 -2.97
N ARG A 38 9.46 2.45 -3.89
CA ARG A 38 10.23 2.13 -5.09
C ARG A 38 10.46 3.37 -5.93
N ALA A 39 9.47 4.22 -6.18
CA ALA A 39 9.65 5.44 -6.96
C ALA A 39 10.66 6.40 -6.28
N LYS A 40 10.55 6.57 -4.96
CA LYS A 40 11.39 7.46 -4.16
C LYS A 40 12.83 6.99 -4.04
N TYR A 41 13.04 5.69 -3.81
CA TYR A 41 14.35 5.09 -3.54
C TYR A 41 14.88 4.25 -4.69
N ARG A 42 14.24 4.28 -5.88
CA ARG A 42 14.85 3.70 -7.08
C ARG A 42 16.15 4.45 -7.26
N ASN A 43 17.25 3.71 -7.21
CA ASN A 43 18.57 4.24 -7.54
C ASN A 43 18.56 4.61 -9.03
N VAL A 44 18.08 5.82 -9.32
CA VAL A 44 18.26 6.43 -10.63
C VAL A 44 19.75 6.72 -10.72
N PRO A 45 20.46 6.17 -11.72
CA PRO A 45 21.85 6.53 -11.97
C PRO A 45 21.97 8.05 -12.06
N LYS A 46 22.92 8.66 -11.34
CA LYS A 46 23.16 10.10 -11.40
C LYS A 46 23.24 10.55 -12.87
N GLY A 47 22.36 11.47 -13.26
CA GLY A 47 22.32 12.04 -14.62
C GLY A 47 21.43 11.31 -15.63
N LEU A 48 20.72 10.25 -15.27
CA LEU A 48 19.77 9.58 -16.17
C LEU A 48 18.50 10.42 -16.39
N THR A 49 17.95 11.01 -15.32
CA THR A 49 16.79 11.92 -15.40
C THR A 49 17.07 13.11 -16.28
N LYS A 50 18.24 13.75 -16.10
CA LYS A 50 18.66 14.91 -16.91
C LYS A 50 18.83 14.58 -18.40
N ARG A 51 19.27 13.35 -18.72
CA ARG A 51 19.35 12.85 -20.10
C ARG A 51 17.97 12.51 -20.68
N GLN A 52 17.06 11.96 -19.88
CA GLN A 52 15.69 11.66 -20.30
C GLN A 52 14.87 12.93 -20.53
N GLU A 53 14.98 13.93 -19.66
CA GLU A 53 14.34 15.24 -19.82
C GLU A 53 14.84 15.98 -21.07
N ALA A 54 16.14 15.90 -21.36
CA ALA A 54 16.72 16.47 -22.58
C ALA A 54 16.27 15.73 -23.85
N ALA A 55 16.05 14.42 -23.79
CA ALA A 55 15.61 13.61 -24.92
C ALA A 55 14.10 13.74 -25.20
N SER A 56 13.28 14.08 -24.20
CA SER A 56 11.85 14.32 -24.37
C SER A 56 11.49 15.75 -24.77
N ALA A 57 12.45 16.68 -24.68
CA ALA A 57 12.31 18.09 -25.05
C ALA A 57 12.80 18.40 -26.49
N ALA A 58 13.31 17.40 -27.20
CA ALA A 58 13.74 17.47 -28.61
C ALA A 58 12.70 16.77 -29.50
#